data_AF-A0A3D4LL83-F1
#
_entry.id   AF-A0A3D4LL83-F1
#
_cell.length_a   1.000
_cell.length_b   1.000
_cell.length_c   1.000
_cell.angle_alpha   90.00
_cell.angle_beta   90.00
_cell.angle_gamma   90.00
#
_symmetry.space_group_name_H-M   'P 1'
#
loop_
_entity.id
_entity.type
_entity.pdbx_description
1 polymer ?
#
loop_
_entity_poly.entity_id
_entity_poly.type
_entity_poly.pdbx_seq_one_letter_code
_entity_poly.pdbx_strand_id
1 'polypeptide(L)' 'MLVRYKKNRKNACYDSDTLITTGKIQPEERPCGPFESCGNCPYPSHGFICYSSEGDCLRTDMNKIHRKNRKEENRC' A
#
# COMPACT_ATOMS: atom_id res chain seq x y z
N MET A 1 -17.97 15.56 19.31
CA MET A 1 -16.98 15.84 20.39
C MET A 1 -16.62 17.33 20.44
N LEU A 2 -16.73 17.98 21.62
CA LEU A 2 -16.33 19.38 21.82
C LEU A 2 -14.93 19.46 22.45
N VAL A 3 -14.00 20.21 21.83
CA VAL A 3 -12.61 20.38 22.30
C VAL A 3 -12.33 21.85 22.56
N ARG A 4 -11.68 22.16 23.69
CA ARG A 4 -11.24 23.52 24.04
C ARG A 4 -9.73 23.64 23.98
N TYR A 5 -9.23 24.47 23.07
CA TYR A 5 -7.80 24.67 22.91
C TYR A 5 -7.22 25.54 24.04
N LYS A 6 -6.19 25.03 24.72
CA LYS A 6 -5.54 25.72 25.85
C LYS A 6 -4.88 27.04 25.46
N LYS A 7 -4.29 27.10 24.26
CA LYS A 7 -3.47 28.24 23.79
C LYS A 7 -4.30 29.48 23.43
N ASN A 8 -5.48 29.31 22.84
CA ASN A 8 -6.31 30.42 22.35
C ASN A 8 -7.72 30.45 22.97
N ARG A 9 -8.02 29.56 23.93
CA ARG A 9 -9.31 29.37 24.60
C ARG A 9 -10.52 29.20 23.67
N LYS A 10 -10.29 28.94 22.38
CA LYS A 10 -11.36 28.70 21.41
C LYS A 10 -11.90 27.28 21.58
N ASN A 11 -13.20 27.14 21.43
CA ASN A 11 -13.88 25.85 21.42
C ASN A 11 -14.09 25.42 19.97
N ALA A 12 -13.74 24.18 19.63
CA ALA A 12 -14.05 23.55 18.36
C ALA A 12 -15.03 22.40 18.59
N CYS A 13 -16.15 22.45 17.89
CA CYS A 13 -17.07 21.32 17.77
C CYS A 13 -16.60 20.46 16.61
N TYR A 14 -16.13 19.25 16.89
CA TYR A 14 -16.00 18.22 15.88
C TYR A 14 -17.26 17.38 15.91
N ASP A 15 -18.03 17.40 14.85
CA ASP A 15 -19.12 16.45 14.70
C ASP A 15 -18.52 15.05 14.45
N SER A 16 -18.89 14.12 15.32
CA SER A 16 -18.38 12.74 15.28
C SER A 16 -19.19 11.90 14.29
N ASP A 17 -20.40 12.34 13.95
CA ASP A 17 -21.33 11.62 13.06
C ASP A 17 -21.00 11.84 11.57
N THR A 18 -20.14 12.81 11.26
CA THR A 18 -19.61 13.05 9.91
C THR A 18 -18.30 12.31 9.61
N LEU A 19 -17.66 11.69 10.61
CA LEU A 19 -16.50 10.81 10.41
C LEU A 19 -16.99 9.40 10.05
N ILE A 20 -17.52 9.25 8.84
CA ILE A 20 -18.00 7.96 8.31
C ILE A 20 -16.79 7.02 8.16
N THR A 21 -16.48 6.28 9.21
CA THR A 21 -15.51 5.17 9.17
C THR A 21 -16.23 3.83 8.90
N THR A 22 -17.57 3.84 8.83
CA THR A 22 -18.43 2.64 8.80
C THR A 22 -19.12 2.40 7.46
N GLY A 23 -18.73 3.11 6.40
CA GLY A 23 -19.08 2.68 5.05
C GLY A 23 -18.19 1.49 4.69
N LYS A 24 -18.77 0.34 4.32
CA LYS A 24 -18.06 -0.64 3.49
C LYS A 24 -17.67 0.08 2.20
N ILE A 25 -16.46 0.62 2.16
CA ILE A 25 -15.84 1.09 0.93
C ILE A 25 -15.79 -0.16 0.06
N GLN A 26 -16.52 -0.18 -1.05
CA GLN A 26 -16.36 -1.26 -2.01
C GLN A 26 -14.87 -1.29 -2.36
N PRO A 27 -14.20 -2.45 -2.27
CA PRO A 27 -12.79 -2.51 -2.63
C PRO A 27 -12.70 -2.04 -4.07
N GLU A 28 -12.15 -0.83 -4.28
CA GLU A 28 -11.98 -0.30 -5.62
C GLU A 28 -11.22 -1.32 -6.44
N GLU A 29 -11.61 -1.43 -7.72
CA GLU A 29 -10.92 -2.29 -8.66
C GLU A 29 -9.44 -2.03 -8.54
N ARG A 30 -8.68 -3.07 -8.17
CA ARG A 30 -7.25 -2.91 -7.95
C ARG A 30 -6.67 -2.32 -9.24
N PRO A 31 -6.01 -1.16 -9.19
CA PRO A 31 -5.44 -0.58 -10.39
C PRO A 31 -4.56 -1.64 -11.02
N CYS A 32 -4.77 -1.92 -12.31
CA CYS A 32 -3.89 -2.82 -13.01
C CYS A 32 -2.55 -2.09 -13.18
N GLY A 33 -1.45 -2.76 -12.83
CA GLY A 33 -0.13 -2.18 -13.04
C GLY A 33 0.12 -1.98 -14.54
N PRO A 34 1.05 -1.09 -14.94
CA PRO A 34 1.36 -0.83 -16.34
C PRO A 34 1.93 -2.05 -17.09
N PHE A 35 2.30 -3.11 -16.36
CA PHE A 35 2.98 -4.29 -16.91
C PHE A 35 2.27 -5.59 -16.50
N GLU A 36 2.23 -6.57 -17.40
CA GLU A 36 1.62 -7.89 -17.16
C GLU A 36 2.30 -8.64 -16.00
N SER A 37 3.60 -8.43 -15.83
CA SER A 37 4.39 -8.98 -14.72
C SER A 37 3.86 -8.57 -13.32
N CYS A 38 3.15 -7.44 -13.22
CA CYS A 38 2.53 -6.96 -11.99
C CYS A 38 1.04 -7.36 -11.84
N GLY A 39 0.42 -8.01 -12.82
CA GLY A 39 -1.04 -8.30 -12.80
C GLY A 39 -1.51 -9.15 -11.61
N ASN A 40 -0.64 -10.01 -11.05
CA ASN A 40 -0.94 -10.85 -9.88
C ASN A 40 -0.11 -10.45 -8.64
N CYS A 41 0.21 -9.16 -8.48
CA CYS A 41 0.99 -8.68 -7.33
C CYS A 41 0.14 -8.64 -6.06
N PRO A 42 0.61 -9.17 -4.91
CA PRO A 42 -0.05 -8.97 -3.63
C PRO A 42 0.07 -7.51 -3.15
N TYR A 43 0.99 -6.76 -3.75
CA TYR A 43 1.21 -5.34 -3.49
C TYR A 43 0.38 -4.48 -4.44
N PRO A 44 0.09 -3.22 -4.06
CA PRO A 44 -0.59 -2.29 -4.94
C PRO A 44 0.16 -2.14 -6.25
N SER A 45 -0.55 -2.23 -7.37
CA SER A 45 0.05 -2.17 -8.70
C SER A 45 0.44 -0.75 -9.13
N HIS A 46 0.67 0.16 -8.18
CA HIS A 46 1.07 1.54 -8.43
C HIS A 46 2.34 1.92 -7.68
N GLY A 47 3.05 2.93 -8.18
CA GLY A 47 4.26 3.45 -7.56
C GLY A 47 5.51 2.59 -7.79
N PHE A 48 6.54 2.79 -6.95
CA PHE A 48 7.87 2.20 -7.13
C PHE A 48 7.87 0.66 -7.18
N ILE A 49 6.82 0.02 -6.66
CA ILE A 49 6.71 -1.44 -6.65
C ILE A 49 6.54 -2.00 -8.07
N CYS A 50 5.82 -1.29 -8.95
CA CYS A 50 5.51 -1.76 -10.32
C CYS A 50 5.77 -0.74 -11.43
N TYR A 51 6.16 0.50 -11.14
CA TYR A 51 6.37 1.57 -12.14
C TYR A 51 7.85 1.74 -12.54
N SER A 52 8.70 0.74 -12.29
CA SER A 52 10.12 0.80 -12.68
C SER A 52 10.28 0.53 -14.18
N SER A 53 10.18 -0.72 -14.58
CA SER A 53 10.18 -1.20 -15.95
C SER A 53 9.47 -2.55 -16.00
N GLU A 54 9.06 -2.98 -17.18
CA GLU A 54 8.54 -4.34 -17.35
C GLU A 54 9.65 -5.35 -17.03
N GLY A 55 9.44 -6.16 -15.98
CA GLY A 55 10.41 -7.17 -15.57
C GLY A 55 11.37 -6.74 -14.45
N ASP A 56 11.72 -5.46 -14.29
CA ASP A 56 12.59 -4.98 -13.19
C ASP A 56 11.81 -4.26 -12.08
N CYS A 57 10.63 -4.78 -11.78
CA CYS A 57 9.85 -4.32 -10.65
C CYS A 57 10.40 -4.90 -9.33
N LEU A 58 10.17 -4.22 -8.21
CA LEU A 58 10.69 -4.63 -6.89
C LEU A 58 10.36 -6.09 -6.56
N ARG A 59 9.20 -6.56 -7.01
CA ARG A 59 8.79 -7.96 -6.82
C ARG A 59 9.71 -8.93 -7.55
N THR A 60 10.08 -8.65 -8.81
CA THR A 60 10.96 -9.52 -9.57
C THR A 60 12.34 -9.57 -8.93
N ASP A 61 12.83 -8.44 -8.43
CA ASP A 61 14.10 -8.37 -7.72
C ASP A 61 14.09 -9.21 -6.44
N MET A 62 13.04 -9.07 -5.62
CA MET A 62 12.89 -9.89 -4.41
C MET A 62 12.79 -11.37 -4.74
N ASN A 63 12.04 -11.76 -5.78
CA ASN A 63 11.98 -13.15 -6.24
C ASN A 63 13.36 -13.67 -6.67
N LYS A 64 14.16 -12.85 -7.34
CA LYS A 64 15.53 -13.19 -7.77
C LYS A 64 16.45 -13.39 -6.55
N ILE A 65 16.32 -12.55 -5.52
CA ILE A 65 17.07 -12.68 -4.26
C ILE A 65 16.66 -13.96 -3.52
N HIS A 66 15.36 -14.22 -3.35
CA HIS A 66 14.88 -15.44 -2.69
C HIS A 66 15.33 -16.72 -3.39
N ARG A 67 15.34 -16.73 -4.73
CA ARG A 67 15.85 -17.88 -5.51
C ARG A 67 17.36 -18.09 -5.31
N LYS A 68 18.13 -17.00 -5.26
CA LYS A 68 19.58 -17.08 -4.95
C LYS A 68 19.82 -17.64 -3.55
N ASN A 69 19.14 -17.09 -2.55
CA ASN A 69 19.30 -17.52 -1.15
C ASN A 69 18.94 -19.00 -0.97
N ARG A 70 17.85 -19.49 -1.58
CA ARG A 70 17.52 -20.92 -1.56
C ARG A 70 18.60 -21.78 -2.23
N LYS A 71 19.20 -21.30 -3.31
CA LYS A 71 20.27 -22.05 -4.00
C LYS A 71 21.55 -22.13 -3.16
N GLU A 72 21.84 -21.08 -2.40
CA GLU A 72 22.96 -21.03 -1.45
C GLU A 72 22.71 -21.94 -0.24
N GLU A 73 21.49 -21.94 0.30
CA GLU A 73 21.08 -22.82 1.41
C GLU A 73 21.17 -24.31 1.04
N ASN A 74 20.75 -24.69 -0.18
CA ASN A 74 20.87 -26.06 -0.68
C ASN A 74 22.30 -26.46 -1.08
N ARG A 75 23.29 -25.57 -0.94
CA ARG A 75 24.70 -25.83 -1.27
C ARG A 75 25.52 -26.28 -0.06
N CYS A 76 24.95 -26.22 1.15
CA CYS A 76 25.55 -26.69 2.39
C CYS A 76 25.16 -28.14 2.68
#